data_AF-A0A7S0LRH1-F1
#
_entry.id   AF-A0A7S0LRH1-F1
#
_cell.length_a   1.000
_cell.length_b   1.000
_cell.length_c   1.000
_cell.angle_alpha   90.00
_cell.angle_beta   90.00
_cell.angle_gamma   90.00
#
_symmetry.space_group_name_H-M   'P 1'
#
loop_
_entity.id
_entity.type
_entity.pdbx_description
1 polymer ?
#
loop_
_entity_poly.entity_id
_entity_poly.type
_entity_poly.pdbx_seq_one_letter_code
_entity_poly.pdbx_strand_id
1 'polypeptide(L)'
;DVQVVNLRGNVADRLAALDSGQVDALLLAQAGLERLGLPTRCQFELPAKEMLCACAQGIVGAVCRRDRQDLTHVFGLIDDHASRIAAAAELALLNTIDRATAPL
;
A
#
# COMPACT_ATOMS: atom_id res chain seq x y z
N ASP A 1 -4.40 -18.67 20.25
CA ASP A 1 -5.06 -18.01 19.10
C ASP A 1 -4.80 -16.51 19.11
N VAL A 2 -4.91 -15.85 17.96
CA VAL A 2 -4.76 -14.40 17.79
C VAL A 2 -6.12 -13.73 17.63
N GLN A 3 -6.28 -12.54 18.18
CA GLN A 3 -7.47 -11.72 18.04
C GLN A 3 -7.19 -10.57 17.06
N VAL A 4 -7.94 -10.50 15.96
CA VAL A 4 -7.79 -9.44 14.97
C VAL A 4 -8.62 -8.23 15.39
N VAL A 5 -7.95 -7.10 15.59
CA VAL A 5 -8.60 -5.82 15.94
C VAL A 5 -8.44 -4.81 14.82
N ASN A 6 -9.51 -4.09 14.51
CA ASN A 6 -9.49 -3.03 13.51
C ASN A 6 -8.88 -1.77 14.11
N LEU A 7 -7.72 -1.37 13.61
CA LEU A 7 -7.05 -0.14 14.03
C LEU A 7 -7.09 0.91 12.90
N ARG A 8 -7.63 2.09 13.20
CA ARG A 8 -7.70 3.24 12.28
C ARG A 8 -6.82 4.37 12.78
N GLY A 9 -6.60 5.37 11.91
CA GLY A 9 -5.66 6.47 12.15
C GLY A 9 -4.47 6.40 11.20
N ASN A 10 -3.58 7.39 11.29
CA ASN A 10 -2.35 7.43 10.50
C ASN A 10 -1.33 6.41 11.05
N VAL A 11 -0.16 6.29 10.42
CA VAL A 11 0.86 5.32 10.86
C VAL A 11 1.38 5.65 12.28
N ALA A 12 1.55 6.92 12.62
CA ALA A 12 2.04 7.32 13.94
C ALA A 12 1.06 6.93 15.06
N ASP A 13 -0.24 7.15 14.86
CA ASP A 13 -1.28 6.77 15.84
C ASP A 13 -1.27 5.25 16.07
N ARG A 14 -1.10 4.48 14.99
CA ARG A 14 -1.05 3.02 15.06
C ARG A 14 0.21 2.50 15.76
N LEU A 15 1.36 3.15 15.51
CA LEU A 15 2.60 2.85 16.22
C LEU A 15 2.48 3.20 17.71
N ALA A 16 1.80 4.28 18.07
CA ALA A 16 1.54 4.63 19.47
C ALA A 16 0.63 3.61 20.16
N ALA A 17 -0.34 3.04 19.46
CA ALA A 17 -1.17 1.93 19.98
C ALA A 17 -0.31 0.68 20.29
N LEU A 18 0.65 0.35 19.41
CA LEU A 18 1.63 -0.71 19.64
C LEU A 18 2.53 -0.39 20.86
N ASP A 19 3.11 0.82 20.91
CA ASP A 19 4.03 1.23 21.98
C ASP A 19 3.35 1.32 23.35
N SER A 20 2.05 1.62 23.39
CA SER A 20 1.26 1.66 24.62
C SER A 20 0.70 0.30 25.05
N GLY A 21 0.93 -0.76 24.27
CA GLY A 21 0.44 -2.10 24.57
C GLY A 21 -1.05 -2.31 24.35
N GLN A 22 -1.72 -1.46 23.56
CA GLN A 22 -3.11 -1.70 23.14
C GLN A 22 -3.24 -2.89 22.19
N VAL A 23 -2.16 -3.20 21.46
CA VAL A 23 -2.04 -4.37 20.58
C VAL A 23 -0.66 -4.99 20.75
N ASP A 24 -0.57 -6.31 20.62
CA ASP A 24 0.70 -7.05 20.73
C ASP A 24 1.55 -6.96 19.45
N ALA A 25 0.90 -6.76 18.30
CA ALA A 25 1.54 -6.68 17.00
C ALA A 25 0.72 -5.81 16.04
N LEU A 26 1.41 -5.28 15.02
CA LEU A 26 0.80 -4.45 13.98
C LEU A 26 1.29 -4.90 12.60
N LEU A 27 0.35 -5.05 11.66
CA LEU A 27 0.67 -5.26 10.26
C LEU A 27 0.67 -3.91 9.53
N LEU A 28 1.81 -3.56 8.93
CA LEU A 28 1.98 -2.35 8.14
C LEU A 28 2.71 -2.66 6.83
N ALA A 29 2.45 -1.84 5.82
CA ALA A 29 3.24 -1.86 4.61
C ALA A 29 4.66 -1.33 4.91
N GLN A 30 5.68 -2.15 4.62
CA GLN A 30 7.08 -1.80 4.80
C GLN A 30 7.47 -0.50 4.09
N ALA A 31 7.03 -0.31 2.84
CA ALA A 31 7.28 0.92 2.07
C ALA A 31 6.77 2.19 2.79
N GLY A 32 5.73 2.08 3.62
CA GLY A 32 5.24 3.19 4.45
C GLY A 32 6.20 3.56 5.57
N LEU A 33 6.77 2.56 6.25
CA LEU A 33 7.77 2.76 7.30
C LEU A 33 9.08 3.32 6.74
N GLU A 34 9.54 2.82 5.60
CA GLU A 34 10.75 3.30 4.93
C GLU A 34 10.63 4.79 4.55
N ARG A 35 9.51 5.19 3.95
CA ARG A 35 9.26 6.60 3.59
C ARG A 35 9.19 7.55 4.78
N LEU A 36 8.80 7.04 5.94
CA LEU A 36 8.75 7.80 7.19
C LEU A 36 10.10 7.81 7.92
N GLY A 37 11.13 7.14 7.40
CA GLY A 37 12.43 7.03 8.06
C GLY A 37 12.41 6.12 9.29
N LEU A 38 11.48 5.16 9.35
CA LEU A 38 11.28 4.23 10.46
C LEU A 38 11.53 2.74 10.09
N PRO A 39 12.57 2.39 9.30
CA PRO A 39 12.75 1.01 8.83
C PRO A 39 12.99 0.03 9.98
N THR A 40 13.60 0.48 11.08
CA THR A 40 13.89 -0.34 12.28
C THR A 40 12.64 -0.75 13.06
N ARG A 41 11.48 -0.17 12.75
CA ARG A 41 10.20 -0.58 13.33
C ARG A 41 9.66 -1.87 12.69
N CYS A 42 10.14 -2.24 11.51
CA CYS A 42 9.85 -3.53 10.90
C CYS A 42 10.69 -4.62 11.57
N GLN A 43 10.08 -5.42 12.44
CA GLN A 43 10.77 -6.56 13.08
C GLN A 43 10.75 -7.82 12.21
N PHE A 44 9.73 -7.96 11.38
CA PHE A 44 9.53 -9.13 10.53
C PHE A 44 8.88 -8.72 9.22
N GLU A 45 9.52 -9.07 8.11
CA GLU A 45 8.97 -8.94 6.77
C GLU A 45 8.18 -10.20 6.42
N LEU A 46 6.92 -10.03 6.02
CA LEU A 46 6.06 -11.13 5.61
C LEU A 46 6.30 -11.47 4.14
N PRO A 47 6.73 -12.70 3.81
CA PRO A 47 6.91 -13.12 2.43
C PRO A 47 5.57 -13.12 1.67
N ALA A 48 5.60 -12.78 0.38
CA ALA A 48 4.39 -12.76 -0.47
C ALA A 48 3.65 -14.12 -0.53
N LYS A 49 4.35 -15.24 -0.29
CA LYS A 49 3.76 -16.59 -0.19
C LYS A 49 2.91 -16.80 1.07
N GLU A 50 3.14 -16.01 2.11
CA GLU A 50 2.42 -16.07 3.39
C GLU A 50 1.33 -15.02 3.46
N MET A 51 1.62 -13.81 2.97
CA MET A 51 0.64 -12.73 2.89
C MET A 51 0.87 -11.92 1.63
N LEU A 52 -0.08 -12.01 0.70
CA LEU A 52 -0.06 -11.16 -0.49
C LEU A 52 -0.33 -9.70 -0.08
N CYS A 53 0.39 -8.76 -0.70
CA CYS A 53 0.16 -7.35 -0.47
C CYS A 53 -1.16 -6.89 -1.09
N ALA A 54 -1.60 -5.70 -0.68
CA ALA A 54 -2.68 -5.02 -1.38
C ALA A 54 -2.24 -4.63 -2.81
N CYS A 55 -3.19 -4.56 -3.74
CA CYS A 55 -2.92 -4.09 -5.11
C CYS A 55 -2.25 -2.72 -5.10
N ALA A 56 -1.20 -2.59 -5.91
CA ALA A 56 -0.33 -1.42 -6.05
C ALA A 56 0.32 -0.96 -4.72
N GLN A 57 0.43 -1.83 -3.71
CA GLN A 57 1.11 -1.49 -2.46
C GLN A 57 2.55 -1.07 -2.72
N GLY A 58 2.93 0.09 -2.19
CA GLY A 58 4.28 0.63 -2.36
C GLY A 58 4.47 1.42 -3.66
N ILE A 59 3.50 1.50 -4.56
CA ILE A 59 3.58 2.32 -5.77
C ILE A 59 2.96 3.70 -5.51
N VAL A 60 3.59 4.76 -6.04
CA VAL A 60 3.05 6.13 -5.98
C VAL A 60 2.53 6.51 -7.35
N GLY A 61 1.23 6.81 -7.44
CA GLY A 61 0.60 7.31 -8.66
C GLY A 61 0.55 8.83 -8.69
N ALA A 62 1.18 9.46 -9.69
CA ALA A 62 0.95 10.86 -10.00
C ALA A 62 -0.27 11.00 -10.93
N VAL A 63 -1.22 11.87 -10.57
CA VAL A 63 -2.46 12.07 -11.32
C VAL A 63 -2.67 13.53 -11.69
N CYS A 64 -3.24 13.77 -12.86
CA CYS A 64 -3.68 15.10 -13.28
C CYS A 64 -5.03 14.99 -14.01
N ARG A 65 -5.60 16.16 -14.32
CA ARG A 65 -6.74 16.22 -15.24
C ARG A 65 -6.32 15.75 -16.63
N ARG A 66 -7.24 15.08 -17.33
CA ARG A 66 -7.00 14.50 -18.67
C ARG A 66 -6.66 15.54 -19.74
N ASP A 67 -7.10 16.78 -19.58
CA ASP A 67 -6.86 17.89 -20.52
C ASP A 67 -5.53 18.61 -20.33
N ARG A 68 -4.76 18.27 -19.28
CA ARG A 68 -3.43 18.83 -19.01
C ARG A 68 -2.33 18.08 -19.76
N GLN A 69 -2.36 18.17 -21.09
CA GLN A 69 -1.35 17.53 -21.96
C GLN A 69 0.07 18.05 -21.70
N ASP A 70 0.19 19.29 -21.22
CA ASP A 70 1.45 19.92 -20.81
C ASP A 70 2.17 19.16 -19.69
N LEU A 71 1.45 18.39 -18.87
CA LEU A 71 2.03 17.61 -17.77
C LEU A 71 2.55 16.23 -18.20
N THR A 72 2.26 15.79 -19.43
CA THR A 72 2.65 14.46 -19.93
C THR A 72 4.16 14.28 -19.89
N HIS A 73 4.91 15.30 -20.31
CA HIS A 73 6.37 15.26 -20.30
C HIS A 73 6.91 15.17 -18.87
N VAL A 74 6.35 15.96 -17.94
CA VAL A 74 6.77 15.97 -16.53
C VAL A 74 6.55 14.61 -15.87
N PHE A 75 5.39 13.99 -16.11
CA PHE A 75 5.12 12.65 -15.57
C PHE A 75 6.02 11.57 -16.19
N GLY A 76 6.38 11.71 -17.46
CA GLY A 76 7.36 10.82 -18.09
C GLY A 76 8.74 10.83 -17.42
N LEU A 77 9.12 11.92 -16.73
CA LEU A 77 10.40 12.01 -16.01
C LEU A 77 10.41 11.20 -14.70
N ILE A 78 9.24 10.88 -14.14
CA ILE A 78 9.09 10.16 -12.87
C ILE A 78 8.39 8.80 -13.04
N ASP A 79 8.02 8.44 -14.27
CA ASP A 79 7.37 7.18 -14.59
C ASP A 79 8.39 6.04 -14.55
N ASP A 80 8.11 5.03 -13.72
CA ASP A 80 8.78 3.75 -13.79
C ASP A 80 7.90 2.75 -14.53
N HIS A 81 8.35 2.33 -15.72
CA HIS A 81 7.56 1.47 -16.61
C HIS A 81 7.20 0.13 -15.96
N ALA A 82 8.13 -0.47 -15.20
CA ALA A 82 7.90 -1.75 -14.54
C ALA A 82 6.80 -1.63 -13.47
N SER A 83 6.89 -0.62 -12.61
CA SER A 83 5.88 -0.33 -11.59
C SER A 83 4.52 -0.03 -12.20
N ARG A 84 4.47 0.76 -13.28
CA ARG A 84 3.21 1.09 -13.96
C ARG A 84 2.53 -0.15 -14.55
N ILE A 85 3.29 -1.06 -15.16
CA ILE A 85 2.74 -2.30 -15.74
C ILE A 85 2.24 -3.23 -14.63
N ALA A 86 3.01 -3.39 -13.54
CA ALA A 86 2.58 -4.20 -12.39
C ALA A 86 1.28 -3.67 -11.77
N ALA A 87 1.23 -2.37 -11.46
CA ALA A 87 0.03 -1.74 -10.92
C ALA A 87 -1.18 -1.86 -11.85
N ALA A 88 -0.97 -1.67 -13.17
CA ALA A 88 -2.04 -1.79 -14.15
C ALA A 88 -2.60 -3.22 -14.22
N ALA A 89 -1.73 -4.24 -14.18
CA ALA A 89 -2.15 -5.64 -14.18
C ALA A 89 -2.92 -6.01 -12.90
N GLU A 90 -2.40 -5.63 -11.73
CA GLU A 90 -3.03 -5.88 -10.44
C GLU A 90 -4.40 -5.20 -10.33
N LEU A 91 -4.49 -3.93 -10.71
CA LEU A 91 -5.75 -3.19 -10.72
C LEU A 91 -6.73 -3.72 -11.76
N ALA A 92 -6.27 -4.17 -12.92
CA ALA A 92 -7.15 -4.80 -13.92
C ALA A 92 -7.75 -6.09 -13.38
N LEU A 93 -6.96 -6.92 -12.70
CA LEU A 93 -7.44 -8.14 -12.04
C LEU A 93 -8.45 -7.80 -10.94
N LEU A 94 -8.11 -6.89 -10.02
CA LEU A 94 -9.00 -6.46 -8.94
C LEU A 94 -10.33 -5.92 -9.48
N ASN A 95 -10.29 -5.03 -10.48
CA ASN A 95 -11.50 -4.49 -11.12
C ASN A 95 -12.35 -5.56 -11.80
N THR A 96 -11.74 -6.64 -12.29
CA THR A 96 -12.47 -7.76 -12.91
C THR A 96 -13.14 -8.61 -11.84
N ILE A 97 -12.44 -8.90 -10.74
CA ILE A 97 -12.94 -9.68 -9.62
C ILE A 97 -14.04 -8.92 -8.87
N ASP A 98 -13.80 -7.68 -8.46
CA ASP A 98 -14.79 -6.86 -7.72
C ASP A 98 -16.09 -6.66 -8.50
N ARG A 99 -16.02 -6.56 -9.84
CA ARG A 99 -17.21 -6.51 -10.69
C ARG A 99 -17.95 -7.85 -10.78
N ALA A 100 -17.24 -8.97 -10.62
CA ALA A 100 -17.84 -10.30 -10.54
C ALA A 100 -18.37 -10.61 -9.13
N THR A 101 -17.87 -9.94 -8.09
CA THR A 101 -18.23 -10.13 -6.68
C THR A 101 -18.71 -8.83 -6.03
N ALA A 102 -19.94 -8.39 -6.32
CA ALA A 102 -20.66 -7.47 -5.44
C ALA A 102 -21.38 -8.27 -4.33
N PRO A 103 -21.45 -7.72 -3.10
CA PRO A 103 -20.48 -7.85 -2.02
C PRO A 103 -20.52 -9.23 -1.31
N LEU A 104 -19.48 -9.54 -0.55
CA LEU A 104 -19.59 -10.32 0.69
C LEU A 104 -19.42 -9.37 1.88
#